data_AF-A0A836TWK5-F1
#
_entry.id   AF-A0A836TWK5-F1
#
_cell.length_a   1.000
_cell.length_b   1.000
_cell.length_c   1.000
_cell.angle_alpha   90.00
_cell.angle_beta   90.00
_cell.angle_gamma   90.00
#
_symmetry.space_group_name_H-M   'P 1'
#
loop_
_entity.id
_entity.type
_entity.pdbx_description
1 polymer ?
#
loop_
_entity_poly.entity_id
_entity_poly.type
_entity_poly.pdbx_seq_one_letter_code
_entity_poly.pdbx_strand_id
1 'polypeptide(L)'
;MVHWARGRAFGSVYLLDWSDVGECHENDGLHRSSGRIYRIAYGETKAKNIDLKKLNSIELTELQLHSNERLVRNARRILQERAEEGKNLTDAKQRLEEILAKNPNVTRKLRALWCLYGMGKLDAKRLVPLLRHKEEHIRVWAIQLLVDLGSPNVQTIDLFTSLAKTEQSGLVRLYLASAMRKLPLEKRWPLATALGNREDLNEDPVFPLMLWYGIESAVSANPVAALEMVTSCKISKIQQFIPRRLTVSQN
;
A
#
# COMPACT_ATOMS: atom_id res chain seq x y z
N MET A 1 -37.53 -2.73 -25.93
CA MET A 1 -37.87 -1.44 -25.31
C MET A 1 -37.17 -1.41 -23.95
N VAL A 2 -36.02 -0.74 -23.83
CA VAL A 2 -35.24 -0.74 -22.58
C VAL A 2 -35.46 0.59 -21.88
N HIS A 3 -36.08 0.55 -20.70
CA HIS A 3 -36.26 1.70 -19.84
C HIS A 3 -34.94 2.07 -19.15
N TRP A 4 -34.55 3.34 -19.28
CA TRP A 4 -33.41 3.90 -18.57
C TRP A 4 -33.89 4.57 -17.27
N ALA A 5 -33.45 4.03 -16.14
CA ALA A 5 -33.53 4.73 -14.86
C ALA A 5 -32.51 5.89 -14.84
N ARG A 6 -32.99 7.10 -14.56
CA ARG A 6 -32.16 8.30 -14.38
C ARG A 6 -31.36 8.20 -13.08
N GLY A 7 -30.11 7.74 -13.19
CA GLY A 7 -29.06 7.90 -12.19
C GLY A 7 -27.79 8.37 -12.89
N ARG A 8 -27.16 9.44 -12.40
CA ARG A 8 -26.03 10.14 -13.04
C ARG A 8 -24.75 9.29 -13.01
N ALA A 9 -24.69 8.24 -13.81
CA ALA A 9 -23.45 7.57 -14.17
C ALA A 9 -22.81 8.35 -15.31
N PHE A 10 -21.63 8.95 -15.08
CA PHE A 10 -20.79 9.43 -16.18
C PHE A 10 -20.22 8.19 -16.89
N GLY A 11 -21.04 7.55 -17.70
CA GLY A 11 -20.66 6.36 -18.48
C GLY A 11 -19.75 6.76 -19.62
N SER A 12 -18.51 6.28 -19.58
CA SER A 12 -17.62 6.30 -20.74
C SER A 12 -17.28 4.86 -21.11
N VAL A 13 -17.41 4.53 -22.40
CA VAL A 13 -17.03 3.24 -22.96
C VAL A 13 -15.65 3.38 -23.57
N TYR A 14 -14.76 2.43 -23.27
CA TYR A 14 -13.48 2.33 -23.92
C TYR A 14 -13.55 1.22 -24.97
N LEU A 15 -13.24 1.54 -26.23
CA LEU A 15 -13.20 0.58 -27.34
C LEU A 15 -11.73 0.40 -27.76
N LEU A 16 -11.30 -0.84 -27.82
CA LEU A 16 -10.02 -1.25 -28.38
C LEU A 16 -10.32 -1.80 -29.78
N ASP A 17 -9.75 -1.17 -30.81
CA ASP A 17 -9.75 -1.66 -32.18
C ASP A 17 -8.35 -2.18 -32.51
N TRP A 18 -7.91 -3.16 -31.73
CA TRP A 18 -6.64 -3.86 -31.94
C TRP A 18 -6.95 -5.30 -32.29
N SER A 19 -6.31 -5.79 -33.35
CA SER A 19 -6.35 -7.19 -33.76
C SER A 19 -4.93 -7.74 -33.71
N ASP A 20 -4.76 -8.84 -32.98
CA ASP A 20 -3.55 -9.66 -33.05
C ASP A 20 -3.81 -10.80 -34.04
N VAL A 21 -3.03 -10.88 -35.10
CA VAL A 21 -3.11 -11.96 -36.11
C VAL A 21 -2.00 -12.99 -35.94
N GLY A 22 -1.05 -12.77 -35.02
CA GLY A 22 0.21 -13.52 -34.93
C GLY A 22 0.49 -14.15 -33.57
N GLU A 23 -0.54 -14.62 -32.85
CA GLU A 23 -0.47 -14.96 -31.42
C GLU A 23 0.60 -15.98 -30.99
N CYS A 24 1.27 -16.72 -31.89
CA CYS A 24 2.27 -17.71 -31.45
C CYS A 24 3.56 -17.82 -32.27
N HIS A 25 3.66 -17.41 -33.55
CA HIS A 25 4.86 -17.74 -34.35
C HIS A 25 5.20 -16.76 -35.52
N GLU A 26 4.83 -15.47 -35.44
CA GLU A 26 5.15 -14.51 -36.52
C GLU A 26 6.41 -13.66 -36.24
N ASN A 27 7.21 -13.48 -37.31
CA ASN A 27 8.46 -12.72 -37.36
C ASN A 27 8.24 -11.27 -37.85
N ASP A 28 6.98 -10.85 -38.01
CA ASP A 28 6.58 -9.66 -38.78
C ASP A 28 6.53 -8.38 -37.91
N GLY A 29 6.70 -8.55 -36.59
CA GLY A 29 6.91 -7.48 -35.62
C GLY A 29 5.63 -6.85 -35.07
N LEU A 30 5.79 -5.94 -34.09
CA LEU A 30 4.66 -5.21 -33.48
C LEU A 30 4.17 -4.06 -34.37
N HIS A 31 2.93 -4.16 -34.86
CA HIS A 31 2.26 -3.09 -35.59
C HIS A 31 1.76 -1.96 -34.67
N ARG A 32 2.63 -0.98 -34.38
CA ARG A 32 2.33 0.15 -33.46
C ARG A 32 1.25 1.12 -33.95
N SER A 33 0.82 1.02 -35.21
CA SER A 33 -0.19 1.88 -35.83
C SER A 33 -1.56 1.20 -36.01
N SER A 34 -1.67 -0.12 -35.78
CA SER A 34 -2.90 -0.92 -36.04
C SER A 34 -3.76 -1.18 -34.80
N GLY A 35 -3.54 -0.44 -33.70
CA GLY A 35 -4.37 -0.53 -32.50
C GLY A 35 -4.69 0.86 -31.96
N ARG A 36 -5.97 1.20 -31.85
CA ARG A 36 -6.42 2.45 -31.20
C ARG A 36 -7.32 2.13 -30.02
N ILE A 37 -7.13 2.91 -28.95
CA ILE A 37 -8.05 2.92 -27.80
C ILE A 37 -8.88 4.20 -27.89
N TYR A 38 -10.17 4.04 -28.13
CA TYR A 38 -11.15 5.11 -28.16
C TYR A 38 -11.80 5.25 -26.79
N ARG A 39 -12.04 6.49 -26.35
CA ARG A 39 -12.94 6.77 -25.22
C ARG A 39 -14.18 7.47 -25.75
N ILE A 40 -15.29 6.77 -25.72
CA ILE A 40 -16.61 7.29 -26.09
C ILE A 40 -17.28 7.75 -24.80
N ALA A 41 -17.70 9.00 -24.73
CA ALA A 41 -18.32 9.59 -23.55
C ALA A 41 -19.54 10.41 -23.95
N TYR A 42 -20.56 10.41 -23.09
CA TYR A 42 -21.78 11.17 -23.32
C TYR A 42 -21.59 12.66 -22.96
N GLY A 43 -21.97 13.56 -23.88
CA GLY A 43 -21.88 15.01 -23.73
C GLY A 43 -20.61 15.64 -24.33
N GLU A 44 -20.40 16.94 -24.11
CA GLU A 44 -19.19 17.63 -24.57
C GLU A 44 -17.96 17.19 -23.76
N THR A 45 -17.06 16.44 -24.40
CA THR A 45 -15.74 16.16 -23.84
C THR A 45 -14.65 16.98 -24.50
N LYS A 46 -14.27 18.09 -23.87
CA LYS A 46 -13.05 18.82 -24.25
C LYS A 46 -11.85 18.09 -23.63
N ALA A 47 -11.16 17.30 -24.43
CA ALA A 47 -9.87 16.73 -24.03
C ALA A 47 -8.87 17.88 -23.88
N LYS A 48 -8.63 18.34 -22.64
CA LYS A 48 -7.53 19.26 -22.36
C LYS A 48 -6.23 18.49 -22.51
N ASN A 49 -5.49 18.78 -23.58
CA ASN A 49 -4.14 18.26 -23.74
C ASN A 49 -3.21 19.09 -22.85
N ILE A 50 -2.91 18.56 -21.66
CA ILE A 50 -1.98 19.19 -20.72
C ILE A 50 -0.62 18.55 -20.95
N ASP A 51 0.34 19.33 -21.44
CA ASP A 51 1.73 18.90 -21.53
C ASP A 51 2.38 18.95 -20.14
N LEU A 52 2.37 17.80 -19.47
CA LEU A 52 2.89 17.67 -18.10
C LEU A 52 4.39 17.98 -18.00
N LYS A 53 5.15 17.85 -19.09
CA LYS A 53 6.60 18.13 -19.07
C LYS A 53 6.90 19.62 -18.88
N LYS A 54 6.00 20.49 -19.35
CA LYS A 54 6.14 21.95 -19.26
C LYS A 54 5.73 22.52 -17.89
N LEU A 55 5.03 21.73 -17.07
CA LEU A 55 4.58 22.19 -15.75
C LEU A 55 5.74 22.30 -14.77
N ASN A 56 5.74 23.33 -13.94
CA ASN A 56 6.68 23.47 -12.85
C ASN A 56 6.33 22.49 -11.69
N SER A 57 7.19 22.40 -10.68
CA SER A 57 7.03 21.40 -9.63
C SER A 57 5.83 21.66 -8.71
N ILE A 58 5.40 22.92 -8.54
CA ILE A 58 4.20 23.24 -7.75
C ILE A 58 2.92 22.91 -8.52
N GLU A 59 2.88 23.16 -9.82
CA GLU A 59 1.76 22.79 -10.71
C GLU A 59 1.60 21.26 -10.77
N LEU A 60 2.70 20.51 -10.87
CA LEU A 60 2.67 19.04 -10.79
C LEU A 60 2.18 18.54 -9.43
N THR A 61 2.46 19.29 -8.36
CA THR A 61 1.98 18.97 -7.01
C THR A 61 0.48 19.16 -6.90
N GLU A 62 -0.06 20.26 -7.44
CA GLU A 62 -1.51 20.51 -7.48
C GLU A 62 -2.27 19.41 -8.26
N LEU A 63 -1.64 18.78 -9.25
CA LEU A 63 -2.25 17.66 -9.96
C LEU A 63 -2.52 16.45 -9.06
N GLN A 64 -1.92 16.33 -7.87
CA GLN A 64 -2.31 15.28 -6.91
C GLN A 64 -3.77 15.43 -6.45
N LEU A 65 -4.35 16.63 -6.56
CA LEU A 65 -5.74 16.94 -6.25
C LEU A 65 -6.71 16.67 -7.41
N HIS A 66 -6.19 16.38 -8.60
CA HIS A 66 -7.00 16.22 -9.81
C HIS A 66 -7.84 14.93 -9.79
N SER A 67 -9.02 14.94 -10.42
CA SER A 67 -9.91 13.77 -10.50
C SER A 67 -9.37 12.67 -11.42
N ASN A 68 -8.74 13.05 -12.54
CA ASN A 68 -8.08 12.15 -13.48
C ASN A 68 -6.80 11.51 -12.90
N GLU A 69 -6.87 10.22 -12.61
CA GLU A 69 -5.77 9.41 -12.07
C GLU A 69 -4.56 9.34 -13.01
N ARG A 70 -4.75 9.40 -14.34
CA ARG A 70 -3.64 9.40 -15.30
C ARG A 70 -2.75 10.63 -15.10
N LEU A 71 -3.34 11.80 -14.86
CA LEU A 71 -2.58 13.03 -14.61
C LEU A 71 -1.85 12.96 -13.26
N VAL A 72 -2.53 12.47 -12.22
CA VAL A 72 -1.97 12.30 -10.88
C VAL A 72 -0.73 11.41 -10.89
N ARG A 73 -0.82 10.23 -11.52
CA ARG A 73 0.28 9.25 -11.60
C ARG A 73 1.45 9.79 -12.42
N ASN A 74 1.18 10.39 -13.57
CA ASN A 74 2.25 10.97 -14.39
C ASN A 74 2.91 12.17 -13.70
N ALA A 75 2.15 13.03 -13.02
CA ALA A 75 2.72 14.14 -12.27
C ALA A 75 3.63 13.63 -11.13
N ARG A 76 3.22 12.58 -10.43
CA ARG A 76 4.05 11.93 -9.40
C ARG A 76 5.34 11.36 -9.98
N ARG A 77 5.25 10.65 -11.11
CA ARG A 77 6.43 10.11 -11.80
C ARG A 77 7.41 11.22 -12.18
N ILE A 78 6.93 12.32 -12.76
CA ILE A 78 7.78 13.45 -13.13
C ILE A 78 8.42 14.08 -11.89
N LEU A 79 7.68 14.24 -10.78
CA LEU A 79 8.26 14.75 -9.54
C LEU A 79 9.33 13.84 -8.94
N GLN A 80 9.15 12.52 -9.05
CA GLN A 80 10.16 11.52 -8.68
C GLN A 80 11.41 11.63 -9.57
N GLU A 81 11.24 11.70 -10.90
CA GLU A 81 12.35 11.90 -11.85
C GLU A 81 13.14 13.17 -11.52
N ARG A 82 12.45 14.28 -11.25
CA ARG A 82 13.08 15.54 -10.85
C ARG A 82 13.81 15.43 -9.51
N ALA A 83 13.32 14.62 -8.59
CA ALA A 83 13.97 14.41 -7.29
C ALA A 83 15.29 13.64 -7.46
N GLU A 84 15.29 12.62 -8.33
CA GLU A 84 16.48 11.83 -8.67
C GLU A 84 17.53 12.68 -9.39
N GLU A 85 17.09 13.59 -10.27
CA GLU A 85 17.97 14.58 -10.92
C GLU A 85 18.54 15.65 -9.97
N GLY A 86 18.19 15.62 -8.68
CA GLY A 86 18.66 16.59 -7.69
C GLY A 86 18.05 17.99 -7.82
N LYS A 87 16.93 18.15 -8.53
CA LYS A 87 16.26 19.46 -8.67
C LYS A 87 15.72 19.94 -7.31
N ASN A 88 15.67 21.27 -7.14
CA ASN A 88 15.06 21.86 -5.96
C ASN A 88 13.54 21.64 -6.00
N LEU A 89 13.03 20.87 -5.03
CA LEU A 89 11.61 20.51 -4.88
C LEU A 89 11.07 20.94 -3.51
N THR A 90 11.65 21.98 -2.90
CA THR A 90 11.28 22.46 -1.56
C THR A 90 9.81 22.87 -1.51
N ASP A 91 9.35 23.68 -2.47
CA ASP A 91 7.96 24.14 -2.53
C ASP A 91 6.98 22.98 -2.76
N ALA A 92 7.35 22.05 -3.65
CA ALA A 92 6.56 20.84 -3.90
C ALA A 92 6.44 19.97 -2.64
N LYS A 93 7.55 19.77 -1.91
CA LYS A 93 7.58 19.04 -0.64
C LYS A 93 6.67 19.70 0.40
N GLN A 94 6.81 21.01 0.62
CA GLN A 94 5.99 21.76 1.57
C GLN A 94 4.51 21.66 1.21
N ARG A 95 4.18 21.79 -0.08
CA ARG A 95 2.79 21.71 -0.51
C ARG A 95 2.19 20.31 -0.32
N LEU A 96 2.95 19.26 -0.61
CA LEU A 96 2.51 17.87 -0.36
C LEU A 96 2.32 17.60 1.14
N GLU A 97 3.17 18.16 2.00
CA GLU A 97 3.02 18.10 3.46
C GLU A 97 1.71 18.73 3.93
N GLU A 98 1.37 19.89 3.39
CA GLU A 98 0.10 20.55 3.67
C GLU A 98 -1.10 19.71 3.22
N ILE A 99 -1.03 19.09 2.03
CA ILE A 99 -2.10 18.21 1.53
C ILE A 99 -2.26 17.01 2.47
N LEU A 100 -1.17 16.35 2.88
CA LEU A 100 -1.19 15.21 3.79
C LEU A 100 -1.79 15.59 5.16
N ALA A 101 -1.43 16.75 5.69
CA ALA A 101 -1.90 17.21 6.99
C ALA A 101 -3.37 17.65 6.96
N LYS A 102 -3.74 18.53 6.02
CA LYS A 102 -4.97 19.33 6.09
C LYS A 102 -6.09 18.90 5.14
N ASN A 103 -5.80 18.14 4.07
CA ASN A 103 -6.83 17.84 3.09
C ASN A 103 -7.93 16.93 3.68
N PRO A 104 -9.23 17.25 3.53
CA PRO A 104 -10.30 16.44 4.10
C PRO A 104 -10.45 15.07 3.43
N ASN A 105 -9.99 14.92 2.18
CA ASN A 105 -10.16 13.69 1.42
C ASN A 105 -8.95 12.75 1.62
N VAL A 106 -9.20 11.57 2.18
CA VAL A 106 -8.18 10.54 2.47
C VAL A 106 -7.41 10.12 1.22
N THR A 107 -8.07 10.02 0.07
CA THR A 107 -7.40 9.69 -1.20
C THR A 107 -6.37 10.76 -1.57
N ARG A 108 -6.66 12.04 -1.34
CA ARG A 108 -5.72 13.14 -1.60
C ARG A 108 -4.55 13.13 -0.64
N LYS A 109 -4.80 12.83 0.64
CA LYS A 109 -3.74 12.60 1.64
C LYS A 109 -2.80 11.46 1.22
N LEU A 110 -3.35 10.31 0.82
CA LEU A 110 -2.57 9.16 0.36
C LEU A 110 -1.74 9.46 -0.88
N ARG A 111 -2.30 10.18 -1.86
CA ARG A 111 -1.54 10.63 -3.04
C ARG A 111 -0.37 11.52 -2.67
N ALA A 112 -0.55 12.42 -1.70
CA ALA A 112 0.54 13.25 -1.20
C ALA A 112 1.60 12.42 -0.47
N LEU A 113 1.18 11.47 0.38
CA LEU A 113 2.07 10.53 1.07
C LEU A 113 2.93 9.75 0.07
N TRP A 114 2.32 9.13 -0.95
CA TRP A 114 3.04 8.38 -1.97
C TRP A 114 3.95 9.25 -2.83
N CYS A 115 3.56 10.50 -3.10
CA CYS A 115 4.40 11.43 -3.84
C CYS A 115 5.64 11.83 -3.01
N LEU A 116 5.46 12.15 -1.74
CA LEU A 116 6.57 12.44 -0.82
C LEU A 116 7.53 11.25 -0.69
N TYR A 117 6.98 10.04 -0.60
CA TYR A 117 7.79 8.81 -0.58
C TYR A 117 8.59 8.63 -1.86
N GLY A 118 7.93 8.70 -3.03
CA GLY A 118 8.60 8.55 -4.33
C GLY A 118 9.65 9.61 -4.62
N MET A 119 9.53 10.81 -4.04
CA MET A 119 10.55 11.86 -4.12
C MET A 119 11.73 11.68 -3.15
N GLY A 120 11.76 10.58 -2.38
CA GLY A 120 12.76 10.35 -1.32
C GLY A 120 12.69 11.40 -0.20
N LYS A 121 11.52 12.01 0.05
CA LYS A 121 11.36 13.08 1.06
C LYS A 121 10.79 12.58 2.38
N LEU A 122 10.52 11.28 2.53
CA LEU A 122 10.06 10.69 3.79
C LEU A 122 11.15 9.84 4.44
N ASP A 123 11.23 9.95 5.75
CA ASP A 123 12.04 9.10 6.62
C ASP A 123 11.16 8.50 7.74
N ALA A 124 11.76 7.66 8.58
CA ALA A 124 11.05 7.07 9.70
C ALA A 124 10.48 8.12 10.67
N LYS A 125 11.20 9.23 10.90
CA LYS A 125 10.75 10.31 11.80
C LYS A 125 9.44 10.95 11.33
N ARG A 126 9.27 11.06 10.02
CA ARG A 126 8.06 11.61 9.40
C ARG A 126 6.92 10.61 9.27
N LEU A 127 7.23 9.31 9.14
CA LEU A 127 6.23 8.25 9.01
C LEU A 127 5.66 7.80 10.35
N VAL A 128 6.47 7.76 11.42
CA VAL A 128 6.06 7.31 12.76
C VAL A 128 4.80 8.04 13.29
N PRO A 129 4.67 9.38 13.18
CA PRO A 129 3.46 10.08 13.61
C PRO A 129 2.19 9.61 12.90
N LEU A 130 2.30 9.12 11.66
CA LEU A 130 1.16 8.66 10.87
C LEU A 130 0.57 7.34 11.40
N LEU A 131 1.29 6.59 12.24
CA LEU A 131 0.79 5.40 12.93
C LEU A 131 -0.37 5.72 13.89
N ARG A 132 -0.53 7.00 14.28
CA ARG A 132 -1.63 7.46 15.16
C ARG A 132 -2.70 8.24 14.41
N HIS A 133 -2.65 8.25 13.07
CA HIS A 133 -3.62 8.99 12.28
C HIS A 133 -5.02 8.38 12.42
N LYS A 134 -6.07 9.21 12.44
CA LYS A 134 -7.47 8.76 12.61
C LYS A 134 -7.94 7.77 11.52
N GLU A 135 -7.49 8.00 10.29
CA GLU A 135 -7.83 7.17 9.13
C GLU A 135 -6.96 5.91 9.08
N GLU A 136 -7.59 4.74 9.05
CA GLU A 136 -6.91 3.44 9.04
C GLU A 136 -5.99 3.26 7.83
N HIS A 137 -6.39 3.75 6.65
CA HIS A 137 -5.58 3.63 5.44
C HIS A 137 -4.26 4.40 5.54
N ILE A 138 -4.23 5.51 6.29
CA ILE A 138 -2.99 6.27 6.51
C ILE A 138 -2.07 5.48 7.45
N ARG A 139 -2.62 4.84 8.49
CA ARG A 139 -1.85 3.94 9.38
C ARG A 139 -1.28 2.75 8.62
N VAL A 140 -2.08 2.11 7.76
CA VAL A 140 -1.67 1.00 6.88
C VAL A 140 -0.48 1.38 6.01
N TRP A 141 -0.54 2.54 5.35
CA TRP A 141 0.57 3.00 4.51
C TRP A 141 1.78 3.42 5.33
N ALA A 142 1.60 3.99 6.52
CA ALA A 142 2.72 4.28 7.42
C ALA A 142 3.48 3.00 7.80
N ILE A 143 2.77 1.92 8.14
CA ILE A 143 3.36 0.61 8.45
C ILE A 143 4.16 0.07 7.26
N GLN A 144 3.56 0.05 6.07
CA GLN A 144 4.22 -0.44 4.85
C GLN A 144 5.49 0.37 4.54
N LEU A 145 5.38 1.69 4.49
CA LEU A 145 6.50 2.55 4.13
C LEU A 145 7.63 2.48 5.17
N LEU A 146 7.31 2.27 6.46
CA LEU A 146 8.33 2.09 7.51
C LEU A 146 9.17 0.82 7.31
N VAL A 147 8.58 -0.26 6.81
CA VAL A 147 9.32 -1.50 6.51
C VAL A 147 9.92 -1.54 5.10
N ASP A 148 9.43 -0.69 4.19
CA ASP A 148 10.01 -0.52 2.86
C ASP A 148 11.30 0.33 2.88
N LEU A 149 11.48 1.18 3.91
CA LEU A 149 12.75 1.88 4.16
C LEU A 149 13.90 0.93 4.59
N GLY A 150 13.60 -0.35 4.80
CA GLY A 150 14.53 -1.37 5.27
C GLY A 150 14.06 -2.01 6.58
N SER A 151 14.96 -2.74 7.24
CA SER A 151 14.65 -3.32 8.55
C SER A 151 14.35 -2.20 9.56
N PRO A 152 13.13 -2.14 10.13
CA PRO A 152 12.78 -1.12 11.11
C PRO A 152 13.67 -1.24 12.35
N ASN A 153 14.00 -0.10 12.96
CA ASN A 153 14.73 -0.08 14.23
C ASN A 153 13.84 -0.56 15.39
N VAL A 154 14.46 -0.86 16.53
CA VAL A 154 13.75 -1.38 17.72
C VAL A 154 12.60 -0.45 18.15
N GLN A 155 12.82 0.87 18.14
CA GLN A 155 11.78 1.86 18.49
C GLN A 155 10.55 1.75 17.59
N THR A 156 10.73 1.53 16.29
CA THR A 156 9.63 1.37 15.33
C THR A 156 8.88 0.06 15.56
N ILE A 157 9.60 -1.02 15.89
CA ILE A 157 9.00 -2.32 16.23
C ILE A 157 8.18 -2.23 17.53
N ASP A 158 8.68 -1.51 18.53
CA ASP A 158 7.98 -1.28 19.79
C ASP A 158 6.69 -0.47 19.57
N LEU A 159 6.72 0.50 18.64
CA LEU A 159 5.54 1.24 18.22
C LEU A 159 4.52 0.35 17.49
N PHE A 160 4.95 -0.54 16.60
CA PHE A 160 4.07 -1.53 15.97
C PHE A 160 3.42 -2.44 17.01
N THR A 161 4.21 -2.92 17.98
CA THR A 161 3.72 -3.78 19.08
C THR A 161 2.71 -3.04 19.96
N SER A 162 2.99 -1.77 20.27
CA SER A 162 2.07 -0.92 21.05
C SER A 162 0.77 -0.65 20.29
N LEU A 163 0.85 -0.40 18.98
CA LEU A 163 -0.31 -0.20 18.11
C LEU A 163 -1.15 -1.49 18.04
N ALA A 164 -0.53 -2.65 17.86
CA ALA A 164 -1.23 -3.94 17.78
C ALA A 164 -2.14 -4.22 18.99
N LYS A 165 -1.74 -3.77 20.19
CA LYS A 165 -2.51 -3.96 21.42
C LYS A 165 -3.82 -3.19 21.46
N THR A 166 -3.87 -2.00 20.84
CA THR A 166 -5.01 -1.08 20.95
C THR A 166 -5.78 -0.88 19.65
N GLU A 167 -5.19 -1.26 18.51
CA GLU A 167 -5.76 -1.08 17.18
C GLU A 167 -7.08 -1.86 17.01
N GLN A 168 -8.12 -1.20 16.51
CA GLN A 168 -9.42 -1.83 16.29
C GLN A 168 -9.64 -2.26 14.84
N SER A 169 -9.00 -1.59 13.88
CA SER A 169 -9.08 -1.95 12.47
C SER A 169 -8.44 -3.30 12.19
N GLY A 170 -9.25 -4.25 11.69
CA GLY A 170 -8.75 -5.54 11.19
C GLY A 170 -7.77 -5.36 10.04
N LEU A 171 -7.99 -4.35 9.18
CA LEU A 171 -7.09 -4.01 8.09
C LEU A 171 -5.71 -3.59 8.60
N VAL A 172 -5.63 -2.70 9.60
CA VAL A 172 -4.33 -2.28 10.16
C VAL A 172 -3.62 -3.46 10.82
N ARG A 173 -4.34 -4.29 11.57
CA ARG A 173 -3.77 -5.50 12.20
C ARG A 173 -3.24 -6.50 11.17
N LEU A 174 -3.95 -6.69 10.05
CA LEU A 174 -3.48 -7.49 8.93
C LEU A 174 -2.14 -6.97 8.38
N TYR A 175 -2.01 -5.66 8.20
CA TYR A 175 -0.76 -5.06 7.73
C TYR A 175 0.37 -5.11 8.74
N LEU A 176 0.08 -5.03 10.05
CA LEU A 176 1.06 -5.31 11.10
C LEU A 176 1.56 -6.76 11.03
N ALA A 177 0.65 -7.72 10.81
CA ALA A 177 1.02 -9.13 10.61
C ALA A 177 1.90 -9.31 9.37
N SER A 178 1.53 -8.70 8.24
CA SER A 178 2.33 -8.73 7.02
C SER A 178 3.72 -8.10 7.21
N ALA A 179 3.81 -7.00 7.96
CA ALA A 179 5.06 -6.29 8.20
C ALA A 179 6.09 -7.16 8.95
N MET A 180 5.66 -8.09 9.81
CA MET A 180 6.55 -8.97 10.59
C MET A 180 7.61 -9.68 9.74
N ARG A 181 7.30 -10.05 8.50
CA ARG A 181 8.25 -10.70 7.59
C ARG A 181 9.50 -9.85 7.29
N LYS A 182 9.42 -8.54 7.48
CA LYS A 182 10.53 -7.59 7.29
C LYS A 182 11.29 -7.28 8.58
N LEU A 183 10.89 -7.88 9.71
CA LEU A 183 11.58 -7.73 11.00
C LEU A 183 12.58 -8.88 11.21
N PRO A 184 13.66 -8.64 12.01
CA PRO A 184 14.52 -9.70 12.52
C PRO A 184 13.71 -10.77 13.28
N LEU A 185 14.10 -12.04 13.17
CA LEU A 185 13.33 -13.19 13.68
C LEU A 185 13.05 -13.05 15.18
N GLU A 186 14.06 -12.67 15.93
CA GLU A 186 14.03 -12.50 17.39
C GLU A 186 13.12 -11.35 17.86
N LYS A 187 12.74 -10.44 16.95
CA LYS A 187 11.87 -9.29 17.27
C LYS A 187 10.41 -9.50 16.89
N ARG A 188 10.04 -10.64 16.29
CA ARG A 188 8.66 -10.87 15.81
C ARG A 188 7.69 -11.27 16.91
N TRP A 189 8.15 -11.97 17.94
CA TRP A 189 7.29 -12.55 18.97
C TRP A 189 6.43 -11.55 19.75
N PRO A 190 6.96 -10.40 20.23
CA PRO A 190 6.13 -9.45 20.97
C PRO A 190 4.95 -8.91 20.14
N LEU A 191 5.20 -8.62 18.86
CA LEU A 191 4.16 -8.18 17.92
C LEU A 191 3.18 -9.29 17.60
N ALA A 192 3.68 -10.51 17.32
CA ALA A 192 2.85 -11.66 17.03
C ALA A 192 1.92 -12.03 18.21
N THR A 193 2.43 -12.04 19.44
CA THR A 193 1.63 -12.29 20.65
C THR A 193 0.58 -11.20 20.85
N ALA A 194 0.92 -9.92 20.64
CA ALA A 194 -0.06 -8.84 20.73
C ALA A 194 -1.22 -9.00 19.71
N LEU A 195 -0.89 -9.40 18.47
CA LEU A 195 -1.88 -9.66 17.42
C LEU A 195 -2.69 -10.94 17.68
N GLY A 196 -2.03 -11.99 18.18
CA GLY A 196 -2.62 -13.30 18.40
C GLY A 196 -3.49 -13.42 19.65
N ASN A 197 -3.42 -12.46 20.59
CA ASN A 197 -4.19 -12.49 21.84
C ASN A 197 -5.66 -12.07 21.69
N ARG A 198 -6.12 -11.76 20.47
CA ARG A 198 -7.49 -11.34 20.18
C ARG A 198 -8.19 -12.38 19.30
N GLU A 199 -9.44 -12.67 19.60
CA GLU A 199 -10.24 -13.70 18.91
C GLU A 199 -11.08 -13.15 17.74
N ASP A 200 -11.23 -11.83 17.62
CA ASP A 200 -12.13 -11.17 16.66
C ASP A 200 -11.76 -11.42 15.19
N LEU A 201 -10.54 -11.87 14.93
CA LEU A 201 -10.05 -12.23 13.58
C LEU A 201 -9.72 -13.73 13.46
N ASN A 202 -10.21 -14.59 14.35
CA ASN A 202 -9.97 -16.03 14.29
C ASN A 202 -10.54 -16.67 13.02
N GLU A 203 -11.76 -16.27 12.65
CA GLU A 203 -12.49 -16.79 11.47
C GLU A 203 -12.23 -15.97 10.21
N ASP A 204 -11.40 -14.92 10.28
CA ASP A 204 -11.03 -14.15 9.09
C ASP A 204 -10.24 -15.07 8.12
N PRO A 205 -10.56 -15.07 6.81
CA PRO A 205 -9.92 -15.99 5.88
C PRO A 205 -8.43 -15.68 5.64
N VAL A 206 -7.97 -14.46 5.93
CA VAL A 206 -6.63 -13.98 5.58
C VAL A 206 -5.75 -13.77 6.82
N PHE A 207 -6.27 -13.16 7.88
CA PHE A 207 -5.48 -12.71 9.03
C PHE A 207 -4.73 -13.85 9.75
N PRO A 208 -5.34 -15.00 10.10
CA PRO A 208 -4.63 -16.12 10.71
C PRO A 208 -3.47 -16.64 9.85
N LEU A 209 -3.65 -16.68 8.53
CA LEU A 209 -2.59 -17.10 7.60
C LEU A 209 -1.48 -16.05 7.54
N MET A 210 -1.83 -14.78 7.57
CA MET A 210 -0.83 -13.71 7.55
C MET A 210 -0.03 -13.63 8.84
N LEU A 211 -0.67 -13.84 9.99
CA LEU A 211 0.01 -13.99 11.27
C LEU A 211 0.97 -15.18 11.25
N TRP A 212 0.53 -16.33 10.70
CA TRP A 212 1.38 -17.50 10.51
C TRP A 212 2.61 -17.20 9.66
N TYR A 213 2.45 -16.61 8.48
CA TYR A 213 3.57 -16.26 7.61
C TYR A 213 4.53 -15.24 8.23
N GLY A 214 4.06 -14.45 9.19
CA GLY A 214 4.90 -13.56 9.98
C GLY A 214 5.87 -14.31 10.90
N ILE A 215 5.42 -15.40 11.52
CA ILE A 215 6.16 -16.11 12.58
C ILE A 215 6.78 -17.44 12.16
N GLU A 216 6.32 -18.06 11.07
CA GLU A 216 6.68 -19.43 10.69
C GLU A 216 8.20 -19.66 10.67
N SER A 217 8.96 -18.75 10.06
CA SER A 217 10.43 -18.83 9.99
C SER A 217 11.13 -18.59 11.34
N ALA A 218 10.44 -17.98 12.31
CA ALA A 218 10.98 -17.72 13.64
C ALA A 218 10.75 -18.90 14.61
N VAL A 219 9.81 -19.81 14.30
CA VAL A 219 9.43 -20.94 15.18
C VAL A 219 10.63 -21.80 15.54
N SER A 220 11.40 -22.27 14.55
CA SER A 220 12.55 -23.13 14.80
C SER A 220 13.75 -22.37 15.41
N ALA A 221 13.84 -21.06 15.19
CA ALA A 221 14.89 -20.23 15.77
C ALA A 221 14.69 -19.95 17.26
N ASN A 222 13.44 -19.98 17.74
CA ASN A 222 13.13 -19.82 19.17
C ASN A 222 11.89 -20.66 19.57
N PRO A 223 12.09 -21.97 19.82
CA PRO A 223 11.00 -22.87 20.23
C PRO A 223 10.31 -22.46 21.52
N VAL A 224 11.04 -21.87 22.47
CA VAL A 224 10.49 -21.43 23.77
C VAL A 224 9.45 -20.34 23.55
N ALA A 225 9.81 -19.28 22.82
CA ALA A 225 8.88 -18.19 22.51
C ALA A 225 7.68 -18.67 21.68
N ALA A 226 7.88 -19.63 20.78
CA ALA A 226 6.80 -20.22 20.00
C ALA A 226 5.79 -20.96 20.90
N LEU A 227 6.27 -21.76 21.86
CA LEU A 227 5.41 -22.46 22.82
C LEU A 227 4.69 -21.49 23.76
N GLU A 228 5.36 -20.43 24.22
CA GLU A 228 4.73 -19.35 25.00
C GLU A 228 3.61 -18.64 24.22
N MET A 229 3.78 -18.44 22.91
CA MET A 229 2.73 -17.86 22.08
C MET A 229 1.51 -18.78 22.00
N VAL A 230 1.68 -20.11 21.92
CA VAL A 230 0.56 -21.06 21.84
C VAL A 230 -0.35 -20.97 23.06
N THR A 231 0.20 -20.76 24.26
CA THR A 231 -0.60 -20.72 25.50
C THR A 231 -1.50 -19.49 25.61
N SER A 232 -1.10 -18.37 25.01
CA SER A 232 -1.82 -17.10 25.08
C SER A 232 -2.65 -16.78 23.83
N CYS A 233 -2.26 -17.32 22.67
CA CYS A 233 -2.89 -17.05 21.40
C CYS A 233 -4.33 -17.55 21.35
N LYS A 234 -5.22 -16.72 20.79
CA LYS A 234 -6.64 -16.97 20.56
C LYS A 234 -6.95 -17.40 19.13
N ILE A 235 -5.93 -17.50 18.27
CA ILE A 235 -6.09 -17.86 16.86
C ILE A 235 -5.85 -19.37 16.69
N SER A 236 -6.90 -20.14 16.42
CA SER A 236 -6.88 -21.61 16.39
C SER A 236 -5.88 -22.18 15.38
N LYS A 237 -5.74 -21.55 14.20
CA LYS A 237 -4.73 -21.98 13.21
C LYS A 237 -3.31 -21.85 13.74
N ILE A 238 -3.00 -20.80 14.51
CA ILE A 238 -1.66 -20.61 15.07
C ILE A 238 -1.36 -21.65 16.15
N GLN A 239 -2.34 -21.92 17.03
CA GLN A 239 -2.25 -22.98 18.05
C GLN A 239 -1.98 -24.36 17.43
N GLN A 240 -2.49 -24.62 16.22
CA GLN A 240 -2.26 -25.88 15.50
C GLN A 240 -0.94 -25.91 14.71
N PHE A 241 -0.57 -24.80 14.08
CA PHE A 241 0.58 -24.76 13.15
C PHE A 241 1.92 -24.72 13.88
N ILE A 242 2.02 -24.03 15.02
CA ILE A 242 3.28 -23.96 15.79
C ILE A 242 3.75 -25.36 16.23
N PRO A 243 2.94 -26.19 16.92
CA PRO A 243 3.37 -27.53 17.33
C PRO A 243 3.77 -28.41 16.15
N ARG A 244 3.00 -28.38 15.04
CA ARG A 244 3.32 -29.13 13.82
C ARG A 244 4.68 -28.73 13.25
N ARG A 245 4.99 -27.43 13.22
CA ARG A 245 6.28 -26.95 12.71
C ARG A 245 7.44 -27.38 13.59
N LEU A 246 7.28 -27.33 14.91
CA LEU A 246 8.30 -27.78 15.86
C LEU A 246 8.64 -29.26 15.69
N THR A 247 7.64 -30.13 15.45
CA THR A 247 7.88 -31.56 15.22
C THR A 247 8.64 -31.86 13.94
N VAL A 248 8.50 -31.02 12.90
CA VAL A 248 9.24 -31.20 11.63
C VAL A 248 10.70 -30.76 11.76
N SER A 249 10.99 -29.74 12.58
CA SER A 249 12.36 -29.23 12.76
C SER A 249 13.25 -30.04 13.69
N GLN A 250 12.72 -31.08 14.36
CA GLN A 250 13.48 -31.96 15.25
C GLN A 250 14.01 -33.23 14.55
N ASN A 251 13.65 -33.45 13.28
CA ASN A 251 14.20 -34.48 12.41
C ASN A 251 15.14 -33.85 11.37
#